data_AF-A0AAU9PLL3-F1
#
_entry.id   AF-A0AAU9PLL3-F1
#
_cell.length_a   1.000
_cell.length_b   1.000
_cell.length_c   1.000
_cell.angle_alpha   90.00
_cell.angle_beta   90.00
_cell.angle_gamma   90.00
#
_symmetry.space_group_name_H-M   'P 1'
#
loop_
_entity.id
_entity.type
_entity.pdbx_description
1 polymer ?
#
loop_
_entity_poly.entity_id
_entity_poly.type
_entity_poly.pdbx_seq_one_letter_code
_entity_poly.pdbx_strand_id
1 'polypeptide(L)'
;MVLGSIRNGFAVPMKEENKLFLMRALIPLHKAKFINYYHQQFSYCIIQFFEKDYKLVDIVIRGLLKYWPVTNCGKGILFLSELEEVLDETQPTEFQQCMIPLFRQIGRCINSPNFQVTERVLFLWNNEHIADLIVENRDIILPILFEPLEKNIRGHWNTAINVLTRNVRKLFIEMDSDLFEECSNQFWGKRSHV
;
A
#
# COMPACT_ATOMS: atom_id res chain seq x y z
N MET A 1 -2.91 0.46 29.78
CA MET A 1 -4.30 0.48 30.29
C MET A 1 -5.33 1.07 29.33
N VAL A 2 -4.96 1.66 28.17
CA VAL A 2 -5.93 2.22 27.20
C VAL A 2 -6.34 1.22 26.10
N LEU A 3 -5.44 0.31 25.68
CA LEU A 3 -5.70 -0.62 24.57
C LEU A 3 -6.74 -1.71 24.90
N GLY A 4 -6.89 -2.10 26.17
CA GLY A 4 -7.94 -3.03 26.60
C GLY A 4 -9.36 -2.44 26.57
N SER A 5 -9.50 -1.11 26.51
CA SER A 5 -10.81 -0.44 26.46
C SER A 5 -11.39 -0.39 25.04
N ILE A 6 -10.55 -0.53 24.01
CA ILE A 6 -10.98 -0.51 22.60
C ILE A 6 -11.59 -1.85 22.19
N ARG A 7 -11.03 -2.96 22.68
CA ARG A 7 -11.51 -4.33 22.38
C ARG A 7 -12.98 -4.56 22.74
N ASN A 8 -13.50 -3.90 23.78
CA ASN A 8 -14.88 -4.11 24.29
C ASN A 8 -15.75 -2.83 24.33
N GLY A 9 -15.24 -1.66 23.94
CA GLY A 9 -15.86 -0.36 24.29
C GLY A 9 -16.63 0.36 23.18
N PHE A 10 -16.47 -0.02 21.92
CA PHE A 10 -17.18 0.65 20.82
C PHE A 10 -18.52 -0.03 20.56
N ALA A 11 -19.61 0.64 20.96
CA ALA A 11 -20.95 0.29 20.54
C ALA A 11 -21.06 0.34 19.01
N VAL A 12 -21.71 -0.65 18.42
CA VAL A 12 -22.14 -0.62 17.02
C VAL A 12 -23.58 -0.06 16.99
N PRO A 13 -23.91 0.95 16.16
CA PRO A 13 -23.03 1.61 15.19
C PRO A 13 -22.00 2.54 15.85
N MET A 14 -20.82 2.65 15.24
CA MET A 14 -19.73 3.47 15.75
C MET A 14 -20.15 4.93 15.88
N LYS A 15 -20.00 5.50 17.08
CA LYS A 15 -20.28 6.92 17.33
C LYS A 15 -19.43 7.82 16.45
N GLU A 16 -20.01 8.93 15.97
CA GLU A 16 -19.31 9.96 15.19
C GLU A 16 -18.05 10.50 15.90
N GLU A 17 -18.05 10.57 17.23
CA GLU A 17 -16.89 10.96 18.03
C GLU A 17 -15.68 10.05 17.81
N ASN A 18 -15.90 8.75 17.63
CA ASN A 18 -14.82 7.77 17.40
C ASN A 18 -14.26 7.92 15.97
N LYS A 19 -15.12 8.19 15.00
CA LYS A 19 -14.71 8.52 13.62
C LYS A 19 -13.88 9.80 13.58
N LEU A 20 -14.34 10.83 14.29
CA LEU A 20 -13.58 12.08 14.45
C LEU A 20 -12.25 11.86 15.17
N PHE A 21 -12.20 10.99 16.17
CA PHE A 21 -10.96 10.64 16.86
C PHE A 21 -9.96 9.96 15.91
N LEU A 22 -10.41 9.00 15.09
CA LEU A 22 -9.59 8.38 14.05
C LEU A 22 -9.04 9.44 13.08
N MET A 23 -9.91 10.29 12.53
CA MET A 23 -9.54 11.27 11.51
C MET A 23 -8.68 12.43 12.02
N ARG A 24 -8.96 12.93 13.24
CA ARG A 24 -8.34 14.15 13.79
C ARG A 24 -7.20 13.88 14.75
N ALA A 25 -7.13 12.70 15.36
CA ALA A 25 -6.07 12.34 16.29
C ALA A 25 -5.20 11.21 15.74
N LEU A 26 -5.76 10.02 15.47
CA LEU A 26 -4.96 8.85 15.10
C LEU A 26 -4.23 9.06 13.77
N ILE A 27 -4.93 9.37 12.67
CA ILE A 27 -4.28 9.56 11.37
C ILE A 27 -3.19 10.65 11.44
N PRO A 28 -3.40 11.84 12.04
CA PRO A 28 -2.32 12.83 12.21
C PRO A 28 -1.13 12.40 13.08
N LEU A 29 -1.29 11.47 14.02
CA LEU A 29 -0.17 10.98 14.86
C LEU A 29 0.92 10.29 14.05
N HIS A 30 0.60 9.82 12.84
CA HIS A 30 1.58 9.35 11.88
C HIS A 30 2.66 10.38 11.52
N LYS A 31 2.43 11.67 11.73
CA LYS A 31 3.43 12.72 11.49
C LYS A 31 4.58 12.69 12.49
N ALA A 32 4.36 12.16 13.69
CA ALA A 32 5.34 12.21 14.77
C ALA A 32 6.67 11.55 14.34
N LYS A 33 7.78 12.12 14.82
CA LYS A 33 9.13 11.67 14.48
C LYS A 33 9.44 10.29 15.06
N PHE A 34 8.91 10.00 16.25
CA PHE A 34 9.24 8.83 17.07
C PHE A 34 8.14 7.76 17.03
N ILE A 35 7.49 7.60 15.86
CA ILE A 35 6.40 6.62 15.67
C ILE A 35 6.87 5.18 15.94
N ASN A 36 8.15 4.89 15.71
CA ASN A 36 8.76 3.58 15.90
C ASN A 36 8.59 3.00 17.32
N TYR A 37 8.43 3.83 18.36
CA TYR A 37 8.26 3.36 19.74
C TYR A 37 6.87 2.79 20.04
N TYR A 38 5.86 3.19 19.27
CA TYR A 38 4.46 2.83 19.54
C TYR A 38 3.71 2.31 18.30
N HIS A 39 4.40 2.20 17.16
CA HIS A 39 3.81 1.87 15.87
C HIS A 39 2.96 0.59 15.91
N GLN A 40 3.47 -0.48 16.52
CA GLN A 40 2.76 -1.76 16.56
C GLN A 40 1.43 -1.65 17.31
N GLN A 41 1.41 -1.01 18.48
CA GLN A 41 0.17 -0.82 19.25
C GLN A 41 -0.80 0.14 18.54
N PHE A 42 -0.24 1.09 17.81
CA PHE A 42 -0.99 2.08 17.06
C PHE A 42 -1.62 1.50 15.78
N SER A 43 -0.91 0.68 15.02
CA SER A 43 -1.43 -0.08 13.88
C SER A 43 -2.57 -1.00 14.32
N TYR A 44 -2.34 -1.79 15.38
CA TYR A 44 -3.38 -2.63 15.98
C TYR A 44 -4.64 -1.83 16.36
N CYS A 45 -4.46 -0.65 16.94
CA CYS A 45 -5.58 0.24 17.28
C CYS A 45 -6.40 0.64 16.04
N ILE A 46 -5.74 0.97 14.93
CA ILE A 46 -6.41 1.32 13.66
C ILE A 46 -7.17 0.14 13.08
N ILE A 47 -6.56 -1.04 13.04
CA ILE A 47 -7.21 -2.26 12.53
C ILE A 47 -8.50 -2.58 13.30
N GLN A 48 -8.50 -2.37 14.62
CA GLN A 48 -9.71 -2.55 15.44
C GLN A 48 -10.88 -1.62 15.06
N PHE A 49 -10.64 -0.49 14.38
CA PHE A 49 -11.73 0.33 13.85
C PHE A 49 -12.42 -0.34 12.66
N PHE A 50 -11.70 -1.14 11.86
CA PHE A 50 -12.25 -1.79 10.67
C PHE A 50 -13.17 -2.96 11.02
N GLU A 51 -12.89 -3.68 12.11
CA GLU A 51 -13.81 -4.68 12.66
C GLU A 51 -15.20 -4.09 12.96
N LYS A 52 -15.29 -2.78 13.18
CA LYS A 52 -16.55 -2.09 13.52
C LYS A 52 -17.17 -1.37 12.34
N ASP A 53 -16.35 -0.79 11.45
CA ASP A 53 -16.80 -0.07 10.27
C ASP A 53 -15.72 -0.12 9.18
N TYR A 54 -15.84 -1.10 8.26
CA TYR A 54 -14.91 -1.32 7.16
C TYR A 54 -14.83 -0.13 6.18
N LYS A 55 -15.84 0.76 6.15
CA LYS A 55 -15.85 1.97 5.31
C LYS A 55 -14.76 2.97 5.70
N LEU A 56 -14.13 2.81 6.85
CA LEU A 56 -13.05 3.66 7.33
C LEU A 56 -11.71 3.38 6.61
N VAL A 57 -11.59 2.28 5.87
CA VAL A 57 -10.37 1.90 5.13
C VAL A 57 -9.92 2.99 4.18
N ASP A 58 -10.81 3.51 3.32
CA ASP A 58 -10.46 4.57 2.36
C ASP A 58 -9.91 5.81 3.07
N ILE A 59 -10.52 6.20 4.19
CA ILE A 59 -10.10 7.35 5.00
C ILE A 59 -8.69 7.13 5.57
N VAL A 60 -8.43 5.93 6.11
CA VAL A 60 -7.11 5.58 6.67
C VAL A 60 -6.04 5.52 5.59
N ILE A 61 -6.28 4.82 4.48
CA ILE A 61 -5.32 4.72 3.37
C ILE A 61 -5.00 6.10 2.82
N ARG A 62 -6.01 6.95 2.54
CA ARG A 62 -5.76 8.34 2.11
C ARG A 62 -5.00 9.15 3.15
N GLY A 63 -5.26 8.90 4.43
CA GLY A 63 -4.53 9.47 5.56
C GLY A 63 -3.04 9.11 5.57
N LEU A 64 -2.73 7.82 5.41
CA LEU A 64 -1.37 7.30 5.28
C LEU A 64 -0.65 7.91 4.07
N LEU A 65 -1.31 7.91 2.91
CA LEU A 65 -0.76 8.49 1.68
C LEU A 65 -0.50 10.00 1.82
N LYS A 66 -1.37 10.73 2.54
CA LYS A 66 -1.19 12.16 2.82
C LYS A 66 0.06 12.44 3.67
N TYR A 67 0.42 11.53 4.57
CA TYR A 67 1.55 11.68 5.48
C TYR A 67 2.74 10.78 5.13
N TRP A 68 2.78 10.28 3.89
CA TRP A 68 3.78 9.34 3.44
C TRP A 68 5.20 9.89 3.64
N PRO A 69 6.09 9.15 4.31
CA PRO A 69 7.44 9.62 4.61
C PRO A 69 8.30 9.57 3.34
N VAL A 70 8.81 10.72 2.90
CA VAL A 70 9.70 10.82 1.73
C VAL A 70 11.17 10.80 2.13
N THR A 71 11.52 11.28 3.32
CA THR A 71 12.93 11.48 3.74
C THR A 71 13.41 10.47 4.78
N ASN A 72 12.50 9.75 5.45
CA ASN A 72 12.84 8.79 6.51
C ASN A 72 12.48 7.37 6.05
N CYS A 73 13.48 6.63 5.59
CA CYS A 73 13.28 5.27 5.06
C CYS A 73 12.77 4.30 6.15
N GLY A 74 13.27 4.40 7.39
CA GLY A 74 12.80 3.56 8.49
C GLY A 74 11.31 3.78 8.78
N LYS A 75 10.86 5.03 8.73
CA LYS A 75 9.43 5.37 8.83
C LYS A 75 8.63 4.89 7.62
N GLY A 76 9.21 4.91 6.43
CA GLY A 76 8.59 4.35 5.22
C GLY A 76 8.34 2.85 5.32
N ILE A 77 9.27 2.10 5.90
CA ILE A 77 9.10 0.67 6.15
C ILE A 77 7.95 0.42 7.14
N LEU A 78 7.85 1.23 8.21
CA LEU A 78 6.74 1.14 9.15
C LEU A 78 5.39 1.39 8.48
N PHE A 79 5.28 2.44 7.66
CA PHE A 79 4.06 2.74 6.91
C PHE A 79 3.68 1.63 5.93
N LEU A 80 4.66 1.01 5.26
CA LEU A 80 4.41 -0.14 4.39
C LEU A 80 3.91 -1.36 5.18
N SER A 81 4.39 -1.55 6.41
CA SER A 81 3.87 -2.61 7.29
C SER A 81 2.45 -2.36 7.76
N GLU A 82 2.14 -1.15 8.22
CA GLU A 82 0.75 -0.81 8.56
C GLU A 82 -0.16 -0.89 7.33
N LEU A 83 0.31 -0.46 6.17
CA LEU A 83 -0.46 -0.57 4.93
C LEU A 83 -0.78 -2.02 4.57
N GLU A 84 0.16 -2.96 4.74
CA GLU A 84 -0.10 -4.38 4.53
C GLU A 84 -1.20 -4.89 5.47
N GLU A 85 -1.10 -4.61 6.77
CA GLU A 85 -2.13 -4.99 7.76
C GLU A 85 -3.51 -4.39 7.41
N VAL A 86 -3.55 -3.12 6.96
CA VAL A 86 -4.79 -2.46 6.56
C VAL A 86 -5.38 -3.12 5.31
N LEU A 87 -4.55 -3.46 4.32
CA LEU A 87 -5.00 -4.10 3.08
C LEU A 87 -5.48 -5.54 3.31
N ASP A 88 -4.87 -6.28 4.23
CA ASP A 88 -5.27 -7.63 4.63
C ASP A 88 -6.73 -7.69 5.14
N GLU A 89 -7.17 -6.61 5.79
CA GLU A 89 -8.54 -6.46 6.33
C GLU A 89 -9.50 -5.74 5.37
N THR A 90 -9.02 -5.36 4.18
CA THR A 90 -9.79 -4.54 3.23
C THR A 90 -10.68 -5.40 2.34
N GLN A 91 -11.97 -5.05 2.26
CA GLN A 91 -12.89 -5.66 1.31
C GLN A 91 -12.71 -5.10 -0.12
N PRO A 92 -13.01 -5.88 -1.18
CA PRO A 92 -12.82 -5.44 -2.57
C PRO A 92 -13.49 -4.12 -2.92
N THR A 93 -14.69 -3.86 -2.38
CA THR A 93 -15.46 -2.62 -2.63
C THR A 93 -14.76 -1.36 -2.11
N GLU A 94 -14.13 -1.43 -0.95
CA GLU A 94 -13.39 -0.33 -0.32
C GLU A 94 -12.03 -0.16 -0.97
N PHE A 95 -11.38 -1.26 -1.36
CA PHE A 95 -10.13 -1.23 -2.09
C PHE A 95 -10.27 -0.43 -3.39
N GLN A 96 -11.33 -0.66 -4.17
CA GLN A 96 -11.59 0.05 -5.42
C GLN A 96 -11.67 1.59 -5.26
N GLN A 97 -12.06 2.08 -4.10
CA GLN A 97 -12.14 3.53 -3.85
C GLN A 97 -10.75 4.18 -3.75
N CYS A 98 -9.75 3.42 -3.29
CA CYS A 98 -8.43 3.94 -2.93
C CYS A 98 -7.27 3.35 -3.76
N MET A 99 -7.50 2.30 -4.57
CA MET A 99 -6.45 1.58 -5.29
C MET A 99 -5.61 2.48 -6.23
N ILE A 100 -6.22 3.44 -6.93
CA ILE A 100 -5.48 4.27 -7.88
C ILE A 100 -4.40 5.13 -7.18
N PRO A 101 -4.74 5.98 -6.18
CA PRO A 101 -3.72 6.75 -5.47
C PRO A 101 -2.75 5.86 -4.68
N LEU A 102 -3.22 4.72 -4.15
CA LEU A 102 -2.39 3.74 -3.47
C LEU A 102 -1.30 3.16 -4.39
N PHE A 103 -1.68 2.64 -5.54
CA PHE A 103 -0.75 1.98 -6.46
C PHE A 103 0.20 2.96 -7.16
N ARG A 104 -0.18 4.23 -7.30
CA ARG A 104 0.76 5.29 -7.68
C ARG A 104 1.86 5.48 -6.63
N GLN A 105 1.52 5.40 -5.34
CA GLN A 105 2.51 5.50 -4.27
C GLN A 105 3.36 4.22 -4.17
N ILE A 106 2.77 3.04 -4.35
CA ILE A 106 3.50 1.76 -4.47
C ILE A 106 4.52 1.82 -5.61
N GLY A 107 4.12 2.32 -6.79
CA GLY A 107 5.05 2.52 -7.92
C GLY A 107 6.24 3.40 -7.57
N ARG A 108 6.03 4.50 -6.83
CA ARG A 108 7.13 5.34 -6.31
C ARG A 108 8.05 4.58 -5.35
N CYS A 109 7.49 3.75 -4.48
CA CYS A 109 8.25 2.91 -3.56
C CYS A 109 9.06 1.84 -4.31
N ILE A 110 8.53 1.25 -5.39
CA ILE A 110 9.26 0.32 -6.26
C ILE A 110 10.49 1.00 -6.88
N ASN A 111 10.40 2.28 -7.27
CA ASN A 111 11.56 3.03 -7.78
C ASN A 111 12.40 3.72 -6.70
N SER A 112 12.18 3.43 -5.41
CA SER A 112 13.02 3.97 -4.33
C SER A 112 14.48 3.53 -4.52
N PRO A 113 15.46 4.43 -4.29
CA PRO A 113 16.88 4.05 -4.28
C PRO A 113 17.26 3.25 -3.02
N ASN A 114 16.45 3.34 -1.95
CA ASN A 114 16.65 2.57 -0.73
C ASN A 114 16.09 1.15 -0.93
N PHE A 115 16.98 0.16 -0.92
CA PHE A 115 16.63 -1.23 -1.19
C PHE A 115 15.62 -1.79 -0.18
N GLN A 116 15.67 -1.41 1.10
CA GLN A 116 14.76 -1.94 2.12
C GLN A 116 13.32 -1.49 1.89
N VAL A 117 13.14 -0.25 1.43
CA VAL A 117 11.81 0.26 1.05
C VAL A 117 11.28 -0.50 -0.17
N THR A 118 12.14 -0.70 -1.18
CA THR A 118 11.77 -1.39 -2.41
C THR A 118 11.46 -2.87 -2.17
N GLU A 119 12.29 -3.55 -1.38
CA GLU A 119 12.06 -4.94 -0.97
C GLU A 119 10.75 -5.08 -0.21
N ARG A 120 10.52 -4.23 0.79
CA ARG A 120 9.32 -4.26 1.63
C ARG A 120 8.03 -4.11 0.82
N VAL A 121 8.03 -3.25 -0.20
CA VAL A 121 6.84 -3.05 -1.05
C VAL A 121 6.65 -4.20 -2.06
N LEU A 122 7.74 -4.79 -2.59
CA LEU A 122 7.65 -5.92 -3.51
C LEU A 122 7.13 -7.18 -2.81
N PHE A 123 7.33 -7.31 -1.49
CA PHE A 123 6.78 -8.42 -0.71
C PHE A 123 5.27 -8.35 -0.47
N LEU A 124 4.59 -7.24 -0.81
CA LEU A 124 3.12 -7.17 -0.72
C LEU A 124 2.43 -8.24 -1.58
N TRP A 125 3.06 -8.65 -2.69
CA TRP A 125 2.53 -9.72 -3.56
C TRP A 125 2.59 -11.13 -2.95
N ASN A 126 3.28 -11.31 -1.81
CA ASN A 126 3.31 -12.58 -1.10
C ASN A 126 2.09 -12.77 -0.18
N ASN A 127 1.37 -11.70 0.12
CA ASN A 127 0.12 -11.79 0.87
C ASN A 127 -0.99 -12.20 -0.10
N GLU A 128 -1.63 -13.35 0.16
CA GLU A 128 -2.64 -13.95 -0.72
C GLU A 128 -3.84 -13.01 -0.93
N HIS A 129 -4.35 -12.39 0.13
CA HIS A 129 -5.49 -11.48 0.05
C HIS A 129 -5.17 -10.22 -0.78
N ILE A 130 -3.99 -9.64 -0.58
CA ILE A 130 -3.54 -8.49 -1.38
C ILE A 130 -3.33 -8.90 -2.85
N ALA A 131 -2.78 -10.08 -3.09
CA ALA A 131 -2.62 -10.61 -4.44
C ALA A 131 -3.98 -10.78 -5.14
N ASP A 132 -4.99 -11.31 -4.46
CA ASP A 132 -6.35 -11.47 -4.99
C ASP A 132 -6.98 -10.11 -5.32
N LEU A 133 -6.87 -9.12 -4.42
CA LEU A 133 -7.32 -7.74 -4.69
C LEU A 133 -6.65 -7.15 -5.94
N ILE A 134 -5.36 -7.45 -6.16
CA ILE A 134 -4.63 -7.00 -7.36
C ILE A 134 -5.16 -7.72 -8.61
N VAL A 135 -5.43 -9.02 -8.53
CA VAL A 135 -5.91 -9.84 -9.65
C VAL A 135 -7.28 -9.38 -10.14
N GLU A 136 -8.18 -9.08 -9.21
CA GLU A 136 -9.53 -8.59 -9.52
C GLU A 136 -9.53 -7.20 -10.20
N ASN A 137 -8.50 -6.39 -9.97
CA ASN A 137 -8.41 -4.99 -10.42
C ASN A 137 -7.20 -4.73 -11.35
N ARG A 138 -6.72 -5.79 -12.01
CA ARG A 138 -5.48 -5.79 -12.81
C ARG A 138 -5.50 -4.83 -13.99
N ASP A 139 -6.67 -4.64 -14.60
CA ASP A 139 -6.94 -3.72 -15.71
C ASP A 139 -6.59 -2.27 -15.37
N ILE A 140 -6.65 -1.91 -14.08
CA ILE A 140 -6.28 -0.58 -13.58
C ILE A 140 -4.88 -0.60 -12.96
N ILE A 141 -4.54 -1.64 -12.20
CA ILE A 141 -3.28 -1.70 -11.44
C ILE A 141 -2.06 -1.92 -12.34
N LEU A 142 -2.13 -2.84 -13.30
CA LEU A 142 -0.99 -3.18 -14.15
C LEU A 142 -0.53 -1.96 -14.98
N PRO A 143 -1.40 -1.20 -15.67
CA PRO A 143 -0.97 0.01 -16.38
C PRO A 143 -0.26 1.05 -15.49
N ILE A 144 -0.65 1.15 -14.21
CA ILE A 144 -0.02 2.08 -13.24
C ILE A 144 1.39 1.60 -12.86
N LEU A 145 1.56 0.29 -12.67
CA LEU A 145 2.81 -0.30 -12.19
C LEU A 145 3.79 -0.68 -13.30
N PHE A 146 3.34 -0.79 -14.55
CA PHE A 146 4.18 -1.22 -15.66
C PHE A 146 5.48 -0.41 -15.78
N GLU A 147 5.36 0.92 -15.89
CA GLU A 147 6.52 1.81 -16.00
C GLU A 147 7.44 1.74 -14.76
N PRO A 148 6.93 1.80 -13.52
CA PRO A 148 7.75 1.60 -12.32
C PRO A 148 8.57 0.30 -12.31
N LEU A 149 7.94 -0.83 -12.66
CA LEU A 149 8.59 -2.14 -12.72
C LEU A 149 9.71 -2.14 -13.78
N GLU A 150 9.42 -1.67 -14.99
CA GLU A 150 10.40 -1.61 -16.07
C GLU A 150 11.58 -0.68 -15.77
N LYS A 151 11.33 0.49 -15.16
CA LYS A 151 12.40 1.40 -14.72
C LYS A 151 13.27 0.78 -13.63
N ASN A 152 12.66 0.10 -12.67
CA ASN A 152 13.41 -0.52 -11.57
C ASN A 152 14.31 -1.64 -12.12
N ILE A 153 13.79 -2.56 -12.94
CA ILE A 153 14.56 -3.69 -13.51
C ILE A 153 15.80 -3.22 -14.30
N ARG A 154 15.73 -2.06 -14.95
CA ARG A 154 16.83 -1.52 -15.75
C ARG A 154 17.80 -0.64 -14.98
N GLY A 155 17.35 -0.05 -13.88
CA GLY A 155 18.05 1.07 -13.23
C GLY A 155 18.38 0.88 -11.75
N HIS A 156 17.84 -0.13 -11.09
CA HIS A 156 18.11 -0.34 -9.67
C HIS A 156 19.50 -0.97 -9.47
N TRP A 157 20.30 -0.38 -8.60
CA TRP A 157 21.71 -0.77 -8.37
C TRP A 157 21.85 -2.12 -7.67
N ASN A 158 20.87 -2.49 -6.84
CA ASN A 158 20.85 -3.76 -6.11
C ASN A 158 20.27 -4.88 -6.97
N THR A 159 21.06 -5.93 -7.19
CA THR A 159 20.69 -7.08 -8.03
C THR A 159 19.57 -7.95 -7.44
N ALA A 160 19.50 -8.11 -6.11
CA ALA A 160 18.43 -8.85 -5.46
C ALA A 160 17.07 -8.17 -5.67
N ILE A 161 17.04 -6.84 -5.59
CA ILE A 161 15.85 -6.04 -5.91
C ILE A 161 15.44 -6.25 -7.37
N ASN A 162 16.39 -6.25 -8.32
CA ASN A 162 16.08 -6.53 -9.73
C ASN A 162 15.43 -7.91 -9.91
N VAL A 163 15.86 -8.92 -9.14
CA VAL A 163 15.24 -10.25 -9.16
C VAL A 163 13.83 -10.22 -8.60
N LEU A 164 13.61 -9.59 -7.44
CA LEU A 164 12.27 -9.45 -6.85
C LEU A 164 11.30 -8.71 -7.77
N THR A 165 11.75 -7.61 -8.39
CA THR A 165 10.93 -6.86 -9.35
C THR A 165 10.59 -7.69 -10.59
N ARG A 166 11.52 -8.52 -11.08
CA ARG A 166 11.24 -9.46 -12.18
C ARG A 166 10.23 -10.53 -11.78
N ASN A 167 10.26 -11.00 -10.54
CA ASN A 167 9.27 -11.96 -10.04
C ASN A 167 7.87 -11.33 -10.05
N VAL A 168 7.72 -10.12 -9.50
CA VAL A 168 6.44 -9.38 -9.55
C VAL A 168 5.98 -9.14 -10.99
N ARG A 169 6.89 -8.73 -11.89
CA ARG A 169 6.58 -8.60 -13.32
C ARG A 169 6.10 -9.91 -13.92
N LYS A 170 6.69 -11.04 -13.56
CA LYS A 170 6.27 -12.38 -14.03
C LYS A 170 4.86 -12.72 -13.55
N LEU A 171 4.52 -12.41 -12.29
CA LEU A 171 3.16 -12.60 -11.77
C LEU A 171 2.13 -11.82 -12.61
N PHE A 172 2.45 -10.58 -13.02
CA PHE A 172 1.57 -9.82 -13.90
C PHE A 172 1.41 -10.44 -15.29
N ILE A 173 2.46 -11.04 -15.85
CA ILE A 173 2.39 -11.76 -17.14
C ILE A 173 1.55 -13.02 -17.01
N GLU A 174 1.72 -13.79 -15.93
CA GLU A 174 0.97 -15.02 -15.66
C GLU A 174 -0.52 -14.74 -15.41
N MET A 175 -0.82 -13.57 -14.84
CA MET A 175 -2.19 -13.14 -14.57
C MET A 175 -2.94 -12.70 -15.84
N ASP A 176 -2.31 -11.93 -16.73
CA ASP A 176 -2.94 -11.45 -17.97
C ASP A 176 -1.86 -11.07 -19.01
N SER A 177 -1.49 -12.02 -19.87
CA SER A 177 -0.44 -11.83 -20.87
C SER A 177 -0.79 -10.76 -21.90
N ASP A 178 -2.06 -10.71 -22.29
CA ASP A 178 -2.53 -9.83 -23.37
C ASP A 178 -2.54 -8.38 -22.90
N LEU A 179 -3.06 -8.13 -21.70
CA LEU A 179 -3.00 -6.80 -21.06
C LEU A 179 -1.55 -6.36 -20.83
N PHE A 180 -0.68 -7.29 -20.43
CA PHE A 180 0.74 -7.00 -20.25
C PHE A 180 1.42 -6.58 -21.56
N GLU A 181 1.14 -7.31 -22.66
CA GLU A 181 1.65 -6.99 -23.98
C GLU A 181 1.15 -5.62 -24.46
N GLU A 182 -0.13 -5.30 -24.23
CA GLU A 182 -0.70 -3.98 -24.52
C GLU A 182 0.07 -2.87 -23.78
N CYS A 183 0.26 -3.02 -22.46
CA CYS A 183 1.02 -2.06 -21.65
C CYS A 183 2.46 -1.89 -22.16
N SER A 184 3.10 -3.00 -22.54
CA SER A 184 4.44 -3.01 -23.12
C SER A 184 4.51 -2.21 -24.43
N ASN A 185 3.59 -2.48 -25.36
CA ASN A 185 3.53 -1.80 -26.64
C ASN A 185 3.29 -0.29 -26.46
N GLN A 186 2.38 0.10 -25.57
CA GLN A 186 2.14 1.51 -25.25
C GLN A 186 3.38 2.19 -24.64
N PHE A 187 4.09 1.52 -23.74
CA PHE A 187 5.28 2.08 -23.08
C PHE A 187 6.45 2.28 -24.05
N TRP A 188 6.71 1.29 -24.89
CA TRP A 188 7.80 1.37 -25.88
C TRP A 188 7.46 2.28 -27.05
N GLY A 189 6.21 2.29 -27.51
CA GLY A 189 5.73 3.21 -28.54
C GLY A 189 5.88 4.68 -28.10
N LYS A 190 5.60 5.00 -26.82
CA LYS A 190 5.84 6.35 -26.27
C LYS A 190 7.33 6.74 -26.26
N ARG A 191 8.24 5.76 -26.09
CA ARG A 191 9.69 6.01 -26.09
C ARG A 191 10.30 6.19 -27.48
N SER A 192 9.71 5.63 -28.52
CA SER A 192 10.18 5.83 -29.90
C SER A 192 9.87 7.22 -30.46
N HIS A 193 9.06 8.02 -29.77
CA HIS A 193 8.68 9.39 -30.15
C HIS A 193 9.36 10.50 -29.31
N VAL A 194 10.33 10.13 -28.47
CA VAL A 194 11.15 11.04 -27.64
C VAL A 194 12.62 10.85 -27.99
#